data_AF-A0A096CRZ8-F1
#
_entry.id   AF-A0A096CRZ8-F1
#
_cell.length_a   1.000
_cell.length_b   1.000
_cell.length_c   1.000
_cell.angle_alpha   90.00
_cell.angle_beta   90.00
_cell.angle_gamma   90.00
#
_symmetry.space_group_name_H-M   'P 1'
#
loop_
_entity.id
_entity.type
_entity.pdbx_description
1 polymer ?
#
loop_
_entity_poly.entity_id
_entity_poly.type
_entity_poly.pdbx_seq_one_letter_code
_entity_poly.pdbx_strand_id
1 'polypeptide(L)' 'MKKAVELGLIPAGSTVVSIVTGNGLKDVQSGIQAAGEPMRVSPDMDALLAAFAAQDIRP' A
#
# COMPACT_ATOMS: atom_id res chain seq x y z
N MET A 1 -1.26 15.36 2.82
CA MET A 1 -2.57 15.76 2.26
C MET A 1 -3.73 15.24 3.11
N LYS A 2 -3.85 13.92 3.37
CA LYS A 2 -4.88 13.32 4.23
C LYS A 2 -5.20 14.12 5.52
N LYS A 3 -4.21 14.32 6.39
CA LYS A 3 -4.39 15.06 7.66
C LYS A 3 -4.90 16.49 7.49
N ALA A 4 -4.49 17.19 6.43
CA ALA A 4 -4.94 18.57 6.18
C ALA A 4 -6.42 18.61 5.71
N VAL A 5 -6.87 17.58 4.99
CA VAL A 5 -8.28 17.41 4.63
C VAL A 5 -9.13 17.09 5.87
N GLU A 6 -8.65 16.18 6.73
CA GLU A 6 -9.34 15.81 7.98
C GLU A 6 -9.51 16.99 8.94
N LEU A 7 -8.54 17.91 8.95
CA LEU A 7 -8.60 19.15 9.74
C LEU A 7 -9.42 20.27 9.07
N GLY A 8 -10.01 20.02 7.90
CA GLY A 8 -10.82 21.00 7.17
C GLY A 8 -10.01 22.16 6.57
N LEU A 9 -8.68 22.04 6.50
CA LEU A 9 -7.81 23.10 6.00
C LEU A 9 -7.82 23.23 4.47
N ILE A 10 -8.28 22.18 3.78
CA ILE A 10 -8.40 22.13 2.33
C ILE A 10 -9.88 21.90 1.99
N PRO A 11 -10.56 22.89 1.36
CA PRO A 11 -11.96 22.74 0.97
C PRO A 11 -12.16 21.59 -0.02
N ALA A 12 -13.30 20.90 0.10
CA ALA A 12 -13.72 19.89 -0.86
C ALA A 12 -13.84 20.50 -2.27
N GLY A 13 -13.34 19.80 -3.28
CA GLY A 13 -13.34 20.26 -4.67
C GLY A 13 -12.16 21.15 -5.08
N SER A 14 -11.20 21.40 -4.18
CA SER A 14 -9.98 22.15 -4.53
C SER A 14 -9.03 21.32 -5.41
N THR A 15 -8.39 21.95 -6.40
CA THR A 15 -7.29 21.33 -7.16
C THR A 15 -5.98 21.51 -6.40
N VAL A 16 -5.30 20.40 -6.10
CA VAL A 16 -4.03 20.40 -5.34
C VAL A 16 -2.92 19.84 -6.22
N VAL A 17 -1.76 20.52 -6.21
CA VAL A 17 -0.54 20.04 -6.87
C VAL A 17 0.50 19.72 -5.79
N SER A 18 1.15 18.57 -5.91
CA SER A 18 2.24 18.16 -5.03
C SER A 18 3.52 18.07 -5.83
N ILE A 19 4.59 18.71 -5.35
CA ILE A 19 5.92 18.61 -5.96
C ILE A 19 6.62 17.40 -5.34
N VAL A 20 6.96 16.43 -6.18
CA VAL A 20 7.72 15.25 -5.79
C VAL A 20 9.16 15.42 -6.23
N THR A 21 10.08 15.63 -5.28
CA THR A 21 11.50 15.93 -5.55
C THR A 21 12.36 14.67 -5.71
N GLY A 22 11.88 13.51 -5.27
CA GLY A 22 12.59 12.24 -5.30
C GLY A 22 11.77 11.13 -5.95
N ASN A 23 12.43 10.24 -6.69
CA ASN A 23 11.80 9.04 -7.21
C ASN A 23 11.81 7.95 -6.13
N GLY A 24 10.73 7.18 -6.00
CA GLY A 24 10.61 6.12 -4.98
C GLY A 24 11.70 5.03 -5.07
N LEU A 25 12.25 4.77 -6.27
CA LEU A 25 13.36 3.82 -6.46
C LEU A 25 14.67 4.29 -5.83
N LYS A 26 14.76 5.56 -5.40
CA LYS A 26 15.92 6.07 -4.64
C LYS A 26 15.89 5.62 -3.18
N ASP A 27 14.74 5.19 -2.67
CA ASP A 27 14.54 4.77 -1.27
C ASP A 27 13.92 3.37 -1.19
N VAL A 28 14.66 2.40 -1.73
CA VAL A 28 14.24 0.99 -1.78
C VAL A 28 14.03 0.42 -0.37
N GLN A 29 14.82 0.87 0.62
CA GLN A 29 14.72 0.36 1.99
C GLN A 29 13.37 0.73 2.62
N SER A 30 12.92 1.97 2.50
CA SER A 30 11.59 2.36 2.97
C SER A 30 10.49 1.61 2.21
N GLY A 31 10.69 1.33 0.92
CA GLY A 31 9.77 0.51 0.13
C GLY A 31 9.63 -0.92 0.66
N ILE A 32 10.75 -1.57 0.99
CA ILE A 32 10.75 -2.92 1.59
C ILE A 32 10.03 -2.92 2.94
N GLN A 33 10.32 -1.92 3.80
CA GLN A 33 9.67 -1.80 5.10
C GLN A 33 8.15 -1.60 4.99
N ALA A 34 7.71 -0.80 4.02
CA ALA A 34 6.29 -0.53 3.81
C ALA A 34 5.53 -1.72 3.18
N ALA A 35 6.20 -2.52 2.35
CA ALA A 35 5.61 -3.71 1.72
C ALA A 35 5.38 -4.84 2.73
N GLY A 36 6.22 -4.95 3.77
CA GLY A 36 6.12 -6.00 4.78
C GLY A 36 6.61 -7.36 4.29
N GLU A 37 6.35 -8.41 5.08
CA GLU A 37 6.78 -9.77 4.78
C GLU A 37 5.86 -10.44 3.72
N PRO A 38 6.43 -11.12 2.71
CA PRO A 38 5.65 -11.89 1.76
C PRO A 38 4.90 -13.05 2.42
N MET A 39 3.70 -13.35 1.90
CA MET A 39 2.98 -14.57 2.24
C MET A 39 3.76 -15.79 1.72
N ARG A 40 4.20 -16.67 2.63
CA ARG A 40 4.84 -17.94 2.28
C ARG A 40 3.78 -19.04 2.22
N VAL A 41 3.71 -19.72 1.08
CA VAL A 41 2.77 -20.83 0.84
C VAL A 41 3.54 -22.03 0.32
N SER A 42 3.21 -23.22 0.80
CA SER A 42 3.73 -24.47 0.26
C SER A 42 3.33 -24.64 -1.22
N PRO A 43 4.10 -25.37 -2.04
CA PRO A 43 3.80 -25.60 -3.45
C PRO A 43 2.67 -26.63 -3.62
N ASP A 44 1.50 -26.30 -3.08
CA ASP A 44 0.29 -27.11 -3.05
C ASP A 44 -0.94 -26.21 -3.27
N MET A 45 -1.91 -26.69 -4.05
CA MET A 45 -3.04 -25.86 -4.48
C MET A 45 -4.03 -25.59 -3.35
N ASP A 46 -4.25 -26.57 -2.47
CA ASP A 46 -5.16 -26.41 -1.33
C ASP A 46 -4.55 -25.44 -0.31
N ALA A 47 -3.24 -25.53 -0.09
CA ALA A 47 -2.49 -24.57 0.73
C ALA A 47 -2.59 -23.13 0.19
N LEU A 48 -2.56 -22.95 -1.13
CA LEU A 48 -2.70 -21.64 -1.77
C LEU A 48 -4.09 -21.04 -1.56
N LEU A 49 -5.14 -21.82 -1.85
CA LEU A 49 -6.52 -21.35 -1.70
C LEU A 49 -6.86 -21.05 -0.24
N ALA A 50 -6.38 -21.87 0.70
CA ALA A 50 -6.53 -21.62 2.13
C ALA A 50 -5.82 -20.32 2.57
N ALA A 51 -4.60 -20.09 2.09
CA ALA A 51 -3.84 -18.88 2.42
C ALA A 51 -4.50 -17.60 1.86
N PHE A 52 -5.08 -17.68 0.65
CA PHE A 52 -5.79 -16.56 0.04
C PHE A 52 -7.10 -16.26 0.77
N ALA A 53 -7.89 -17.28 1.10
CA ALA A 53 -9.11 -17.13 1.88
C ALA A 53 -8.84 -16.53 3.27
N ALA A 54 -7.75 -16.95 3.94
CA ALA A 54 -7.35 -16.42 5.24
C ALA A 54 -6.99 -14.92 5.22
N GLN A 55 -6.58 -14.40 4.05
CA GLN A 55 -6.27 -12.97 3.87
C GLN A 55 -7.37 -12.18 3.14
N ASP A 56 -8.55 -12.79 2.92
CA ASP A 56 -9.66 -12.23 2.11
C ASP A 56 -9.20 -11.78 0.71
N ILE A 57 -8.22 -12.48 0.16
CA ILE A 57 -7.73 -12.26 -1.20
C ILE A 57 -8.58 -13.13 -2.12
N ARG A 58 -9.36 -12.48 -2.98
CA ARG A 58 -10.14 -13.17 -4.02
C ARG A 58 -9.40 -13.06 -5.35
N PRO A 59 -9.18 -14.18 -6.06
CA PRO A 59 -8.57 -14.15 -7.40
C PRO A 59 -9.46 -13.42 -8.41
#